data_AF-A0AB73HFP0-F1
#
_entry.id   AF-A0AB73HFP0-F1
#
_cell.length_a   1.000
_cell.length_b   1.000
_cell.length_c   1.000
_cell.angle_alpha   90.00
_cell.angle_beta   90.00
_cell.angle_gamma   90.00
#
_symmetry.space_group_name_H-M   'P 1'
#
loop_
_entity.id
_entity.type
_entity.pdbx_description
1 polymer ?
#
loop_
_entity_poly.entity_id
_entity_poly.type
_entity_poly.pdbx_seq_one_letter_code
_entity_poly.pdbx_strand_id
1 'polypeptide(L)'
;MSMYLTFTIGKDKRNLVDDITDFHIDNSTSTNPQWLQARQNEDGMRQVFVTVKNEDGSPFNLTDCNYWFQGKLPDGIHKVIDARHGVTLDAQNGKFRFDMPKQAFTVAGSYVQAFFRIVRNGESITTLEFDLTVLADLVYNDLVPSDYITPFEDLYGKLKDYITKANGDFDAAMAKWKKDVADLITELNADISGINLTITEIKTQLSALEAKIKADGLATVADLTNMLNPIIDRLDKLEAKEKSSDLLTDVGGGIRDIFTSQISNMKARINPDLVNIGMINDVHYTDRDSFWGPDNDAETGITHLLNIGEVSEKLDFAVSVGDNIDDNNKDNHFSIKRIEDYGMTWFTALECPSAVLLGNHDDNSSHAKSSGAAGNDYIVPDSKFIQAYRQNVNLFGEKRNGNSNYFYYDIPNKKVRVVGINDYENPNTLDSNGKLKYPRINTSVITGAQLKWLATDALNVSADTAVIVMVHCPIDGTLKDNPTEHCYNHDVLKQLLEAFKNGTSGTLTSSTTDFPVNVDYSFANKGTLIGVFAGHTHTEEYQVINGINYVVNLNSVGCAGNAGNRILYFDTKDEDSWSVIGIDTANKKVKLTKFGRGTDLDFTY
;
A
#
# COMPACT_ATOMS: atom_id res chain seq x y z
N MET A 1 -24.43 61.15 -28.32
CA MET A 1 -25.81 60.73 -28.67
C MET A 1 -25.99 59.32 -28.18
N SER A 2 -26.85 59.12 -27.17
CA SER A 2 -27.20 57.77 -26.71
C SER A 2 -28.11 57.10 -27.74
N MET A 3 -27.78 55.88 -28.16
CA MET A 3 -28.59 55.11 -29.09
C MET A 3 -29.31 54.00 -28.33
N TYR A 4 -30.60 53.80 -28.60
CA TYR A 4 -31.44 52.83 -27.91
C TYR A 4 -31.95 51.81 -28.92
N LEU A 5 -31.68 50.53 -28.64
CA LEU A 5 -32.17 49.41 -29.45
C LEU A 5 -33.13 48.58 -28.61
N THR A 6 -34.24 48.15 -29.20
CA THR A 6 -35.21 47.28 -28.52
C THR A 6 -35.48 46.05 -29.38
N PHE A 7 -35.36 44.87 -28.78
CA PHE A 7 -35.58 43.58 -29.44
C PHE A 7 -36.60 42.73 -28.68
N THR A 8 -37.47 42.05 -29.41
CA THR A 8 -38.46 41.10 -28.89
C THR A 8 -38.15 39.71 -29.45
N ILE A 9 -37.58 38.86 -28.60
CA ILE A 9 -37.16 37.50 -28.97
C ILE A 9 -38.39 36.68 -29.38
N GLY A 10 -38.29 35.95 -30.50
CA GLY A 10 -39.35 35.11 -31.04
C GLY A 10 -40.40 35.86 -31.88
N LYS A 11 -40.55 37.19 -31.68
CA LYS A 11 -41.51 38.02 -32.42
C LYS A 11 -40.89 38.82 -33.55
N ASP A 12 -39.70 39.36 -33.30
CA ASP A 12 -38.95 40.13 -34.31
C ASP A 12 -38.46 39.17 -35.39
N LYS A 13 -38.81 39.46 -36.64
CA LYS A 13 -38.46 38.63 -37.79
C LYS A 13 -38.13 39.45 -39.02
N ARG A 14 -37.34 38.83 -39.90
CA ARG A 14 -37.08 39.27 -41.28
C ARG A 14 -37.37 38.10 -42.22
N ASN A 15 -37.61 38.39 -43.50
CA ASN A 15 -37.63 37.37 -44.53
C ASN A 15 -36.28 36.63 -44.59
N LEU A 16 -36.32 35.37 -45.06
CA LEU A 16 -35.11 34.62 -45.34
C LEU A 16 -34.31 35.32 -46.45
N VAL A 17 -32.99 35.18 -46.38
CA VAL A 17 -32.06 35.73 -47.37
C VAL A 17 -31.93 34.72 -48.51
N ASP A 18 -32.07 35.19 -49.74
CA ASP A 18 -31.97 34.33 -50.94
C ASP A 18 -30.52 33.95 -51.26
N ASP A 19 -29.55 34.85 -51.03
CA ASP A 19 -28.11 34.61 -51.18
C ASP A 19 -27.35 34.93 -49.88
N ILE A 20 -26.91 33.88 -49.18
CA ILE A 20 -26.17 34.01 -47.92
C ILE A 20 -24.73 34.53 -48.11
N THR A 21 -24.21 34.53 -49.34
CA THR A 21 -22.84 34.98 -49.65
C THR A 21 -22.77 36.48 -49.95
N ASP A 22 -23.86 37.08 -50.41
CA ASP A 22 -24.03 38.52 -50.66
C ASP A 22 -25.11 39.13 -49.74
N PHE A 23 -25.03 38.79 -48.45
CA PHE A 23 -26.01 39.25 -47.47
C PHE A 23 -25.92 40.76 -47.24
N HIS A 24 -27.03 41.46 -47.40
CA HIS A 24 -27.23 42.84 -46.98
C HIS A 24 -28.51 42.97 -46.16
N ILE A 25 -28.47 43.77 -45.10
CA ILE A 25 -29.66 44.03 -44.29
C ILE A 25 -30.68 44.82 -45.10
N ASP A 26 -31.83 44.20 -45.37
CA ASP A 26 -33.01 44.88 -45.91
C ASP A 26 -33.99 45.19 -44.78
N ASN A 27 -34.09 46.48 -44.43
CA ASN A 27 -34.99 46.95 -43.39
C ASN A 27 -36.46 46.95 -43.81
N SER A 28 -36.77 46.91 -45.12
CA SER A 28 -38.16 46.88 -45.61
C SER A 28 -38.88 45.57 -45.29
N THR A 29 -38.12 44.49 -45.04
CA THR A 29 -38.64 43.16 -44.71
C THR A 29 -38.62 42.86 -43.21
N SER A 30 -38.12 43.78 -42.37
CA SER A 30 -38.05 43.62 -40.92
C SER A 30 -39.34 44.09 -40.25
N THR A 31 -39.85 43.31 -39.29
CA THR A 31 -40.95 43.74 -38.42
C THR A 31 -40.51 44.72 -37.33
N ASN A 32 -39.20 44.88 -37.12
CA ASN A 32 -38.62 45.78 -36.13
C ASN A 32 -37.24 46.30 -36.59
N PRO A 33 -37.19 47.26 -37.55
CA PRO A 33 -35.93 47.80 -38.02
C PRO A 33 -35.25 48.66 -36.94
N GLN A 34 -34.01 48.29 -36.61
CA GLN A 34 -33.17 48.97 -35.62
C GLN A 34 -31.88 49.44 -36.30
N TRP A 35 -31.32 50.57 -35.89
CA TRP A 35 -30.13 51.13 -36.54
C TRP A 35 -29.17 51.81 -35.56
N LEU A 36 -27.89 51.82 -35.92
CA LEU A 36 -26.79 52.48 -35.23
C LEU A 36 -25.88 53.13 -36.28
N GLN A 37 -25.46 54.37 -36.03
CA GLN A 37 -24.49 55.06 -36.87
C GLN A 37 -23.31 55.55 -36.03
N ALA A 38 -22.10 55.32 -36.55
CA ALA A 38 -20.84 55.75 -35.93
C ALA A 38 -19.93 56.37 -37.00
N ARG A 39 -18.80 56.93 -36.58
CA ARG A 39 -17.72 57.39 -37.47
C ARG A 39 -16.51 56.49 -37.29
N GLN A 40 -15.71 56.34 -38.35
CA GLN A 40 -14.45 55.63 -38.25
C GLN A 40 -13.58 56.15 -37.10
N ASN A 41 -12.84 55.25 -36.47
CA ASN A 41 -11.93 55.53 -35.34
C ASN A 41 -12.58 56.03 -34.03
N GLU A 42 -13.90 56.01 -33.89
CA GLU A 42 -14.52 56.20 -32.57
C GLU A 42 -14.05 55.08 -31.61
N ASP A 43 -13.75 55.39 -30.35
CA ASP A 43 -13.30 54.39 -29.36
C ASP A 43 -14.03 54.57 -28.03
N GLY A 44 -14.72 53.52 -27.56
CA GLY A 44 -15.29 53.40 -26.21
C GLY A 44 -16.42 54.36 -25.82
N MET A 45 -16.60 55.49 -26.52
CA MET A 45 -17.62 56.50 -26.21
C MET A 45 -18.95 56.26 -26.94
N ARG A 46 -18.98 55.37 -27.93
CA ARG A 46 -20.21 55.00 -28.62
C ARG A 46 -20.96 53.95 -27.81
N GLN A 47 -21.85 54.41 -26.95
CA GLN A 47 -22.66 53.56 -26.07
C GLN A 47 -24.02 53.24 -26.69
N VAL A 48 -24.37 51.96 -26.69
CA VAL A 48 -25.63 51.43 -27.20
C VAL A 48 -26.43 50.85 -26.03
N PHE A 49 -27.63 51.35 -25.80
CA PHE A 49 -28.51 50.89 -24.73
C PHE A 49 -29.53 49.94 -25.31
N VAL A 50 -29.50 48.68 -24.89
CA VAL A 50 -30.30 47.61 -25.47
C VAL A 50 -31.35 47.14 -24.46
N THR A 51 -32.60 47.04 -24.91
CA THR A 51 -33.71 46.43 -24.18
C THR A 51 -34.16 45.15 -24.88
N VAL A 52 -34.26 44.05 -24.15
CA VAL A 52 -34.64 42.73 -24.66
C VAL A 52 -35.92 42.26 -23.98
N LYS A 53 -36.87 41.77 -24.76
CA LYS A 53 -38.19 41.30 -24.31
C LYS A 53 -38.46 39.88 -24.78
N ASN A 54 -39.27 39.15 -24.02
CA ASN A 54 -39.87 37.88 -24.46
C ASN A 54 -40.95 38.14 -25.52
N GLU A 55 -41.40 37.09 -26.20
CA GLU A 55 -42.42 37.17 -27.26
C GLU A 55 -43.74 37.83 -26.81
N ASP A 56 -44.12 37.62 -25.55
CA ASP A 56 -45.31 38.22 -24.91
C ASP A 56 -45.15 39.71 -24.54
N GLY A 57 -43.96 40.28 -24.75
CA GLY A 57 -43.62 41.66 -24.44
C GLY A 57 -43.12 41.89 -23.01
N SER A 58 -43.10 40.86 -22.15
CA SER A 58 -42.49 40.93 -20.82
C SER A 58 -40.97 41.09 -20.90
N PRO A 59 -40.30 41.63 -19.87
CA PRO A 59 -38.85 41.77 -19.89
C PRO A 59 -38.13 40.42 -19.96
N PHE A 60 -37.12 40.34 -20.83
CA PHE A 60 -36.26 39.15 -20.90
C PHE A 60 -35.25 39.19 -19.77
N ASN A 61 -35.23 38.19 -18.88
CA ASN A 61 -34.32 38.18 -17.74
C ASN A 61 -32.87 37.92 -18.20
N LEU A 62 -31.98 38.90 -17.97
CA LEU A 62 -30.56 38.87 -18.35
C LEU A 62 -29.62 38.56 -17.17
N THR A 63 -30.15 38.03 -16.07
CA THR A 63 -29.32 37.62 -14.92
C THR A 63 -28.29 36.59 -15.37
N ASP A 64 -27.05 36.79 -14.94
CA ASP A 64 -25.89 35.95 -15.27
C ASP A 64 -25.62 35.79 -16.78
N CYS A 65 -26.14 36.70 -17.60
CA CYS A 65 -25.84 36.70 -19.03
C CYS A 65 -24.60 37.55 -19.34
N ASN A 66 -23.78 37.07 -20.26
CA ASN A 66 -22.82 37.89 -20.99
C ASN A 66 -23.44 38.35 -22.33
N TYR A 67 -23.09 39.56 -22.78
CA TYR A 67 -23.61 40.15 -24.02
C TYR A 67 -22.47 40.28 -24.99
N TRP A 68 -22.59 39.66 -26.16
CA TRP A 68 -21.58 39.67 -27.20
C TRP A 68 -22.08 40.51 -28.35
N PHE A 69 -21.29 41.49 -28.78
CA PHE A 69 -21.49 42.12 -30.08
C PHE A 69 -20.81 41.25 -31.15
N GLN A 70 -21.58 40.86 -32.16
CA GLN A 70 -21.10 40.10 -33.30
C GLN A 70 -21.41 40.85 -34.57
N GLY A 71 -20.40 41.04 -35.41
CA GLY A 71 -20.61 41.64 -36.71
C GLY A 71 -19.52 41.34 -37.72
N LYS A 72 -19.90 41.48 -38.99
CA LYS A 72 -19.00 41.38 -40.14
C LYS A 72 -18.88 42.77 -40.76
N LEU A 73 -17.65 43.26 -40.87
CA LEU A 73 -17.34 44.63 -41.24
C LEU A 73 -17.77 44.93 -42.70
N PRO A 74 -17.89 46.21 -43.07
CA PRO A 74 -18.27 46.61 -44.43
C PRO A 74 -17.36 46.07 -45.55
N ASP A 75 -16.11 45.71 -45.26
CA ASP A 75 -15.21 45.11 -46.24
C ASP A 75 -15.57 43.66 -46.61
N GLY A 76 -16.49 43.04 -45.88
CA GLY A 76 -16.90 41.66 -46.12
C GLY A 76 -15.83 40.61 -45.79
N ILE A 77 -14.73 40.99 -45.16
CA ILE A 77 -13.61 40.10 -44.80
C ILE A 77 -13.52 39.95 -43.29
N HIS A 78 -13.43 41.07 -42.57
CA HIS A 78 -13.10 41.06 -41.15
C HIS A 78 -14.33 40.95 -40.25
N LYS A 79 -14.12 40.38 -39.07
CA LYS A 79 -15.17 40.12 -38.08
C LYS A 79 -14.84 40.72 -36.73
N VAL A 80 -15.87 41.15 -36.03
CA VAL A 80 -15.81 41.56 -34.63
C VAL A 80 -16.66 40.61 -33.81
N ILE A 81 -16.03 40.00 -32.80
CA ILE A 81 -16.66 39.20 -31.76
C ILE A 81 -16.16 39.75 -30.42
N ASP A 82 -16.98 40.62 -29.85
CA ASP A 82 -16.65 41.33 -28.62
C ASP A 82 -17.56 40.88 -27.48
N ALA A 83 -16.95 40.27 -26.46
CA ALA A 83 -17.57 39.73 -25.27
C ALA A 83 -17.16 40.49 -24.00
N ARG A 84 -16.41 41.59 -24.12
CA ARG A 84 -15.84 42.34 -22.99
C ARG A 84 -16.61 43.60 -22.63
N HIS A 85 -17.23 44.27 -23.62
CA HIS A 85 -17.75 45.62 -23.42
C HIS A 85 -19.26 45.70 -23.16
N GLY A 86 -19.90 44.56 -22.87
CA GLY A 86 -21.27 44.51 -22.37
C GLY A 86 -21.33 44.85 -20.87
N VAL A 87 -22.24 45.74 -20.50
CA VAL A 87 -22.47 46.17 -19.11
C VAL A 87 -23.94 46.00 -18.77
N THR A 88 -24.25 45.16 -17.79
CA THR A 88 -25.60 45.01 -17.27
C THR A 88 -26.08 46.31 -16.64
N LEU A 89 -27.26 46.79 -17.04
CA LEU A 89 -27.88 47.97 -16.42
C LEU A 89 -29.03 47.58 -15.50
N ASP A 90 -29.90 46.69 -15.98
CA ASP A 90 -31.05 46.17 -15.23
C ASP A 90 -31.40 44.78 -15.77
N ALA A 91 -30.79 43.77 -15.15
CA ALA A 91 -30.88 42.39 -15.61
C ALA A 91 -32.33 41.86 -15.60
N GLN A 92 -33.09 42.17 -14.54
CA GLN A 92 -34.45 41.66 -14.39
C GLN A 92 -35.41 42.28 -15.42
N ASN A 93 -35.14 43.52 -15.83
CA ASN A 93 -35.94 44.21 -16.85
C ASN A 93 -35.34 44.17 -18.26
N GLY A 94 -34.36 43.29 -18.51
CA GLY A 94 -33.84 43.02 -19.83
C GLY A 94 -33.02 44.16 -20.44
N LYS A 95 -32.29 44.94 -19.62
CA LYS A 95 -31.53 46.10 -20.10
C LYS A 95 -30.03 45.94 -19.88
N PHE A 96 -29.27 46.19 -20.94
CA PHE A 96 -27.82 46.31 -20.90
C PHE A 96 -27.33 47.48 -21.74
N ARG A 97 -26.10 47.92 -21.46
CA ARG A 97 -25.33 48.86 -22.29
C ARG A 97 -24.24 48.07 -22.99
N PHE A 98 -23.94 48.43 -24.22
CA PHE A 98 -22.74 47.96 -24.92
C PHE A 98 -21.89 49.16 -25.31
N ASP A 99 -20.66 49.19 -24.84
CA ASP A 99 -19.68 50.21 -25.23
C ASP A 99 -18.93 49.71 -26.46
N MET A 100 -19.20 50.29 -27.63
CA MET A 100 -18.66 49.73 -28.87
C MET A 100 -17.14 49.94 -28.95
N PRO A 101 -16.36 48.88 -29.25
CA PRO A 101 -14.91 48.98 -29.34
C PRO A 101 -14.50 49.69 -30.64
N LYS A 102 -13.34 50.35 -30.67
CA LYS A 102 -12.83 50.98 -31.91
C LYS A 102 -12.69 50.06 -33.10
N GLN A 103 -12.45 48.77 -32.86
CA GLN A 103 -12.35 47.74 -33.88
C GLN A 103 -13.67 47.59 -34.65
N ALA A 104 -14.81 47.92 -34.01
CA ALA A 104 -16.11 47.96 -34.69
C ALA A 104 -16.23 49.14 -35.68
N PHE A 105 -15.34 50.13 -35.63
CA PHE A 105 -15.41 51.33 -36.47
C PHE A 105 -14.17 51.51 -37.33
N THR A 106 -13.49 50.42 -37.68
CA THR A 106 -12.26 50.51 -38.48
C THR A 106 -12.53 50.72 -39.97
N VAL A 107 -13.62 50.17 -40.52
CA VAL A 107 -13.95 50.28 -41.96
C VAL A 107 -15.25 51.07 -42.13
N ALA A 108 -15.21 52.10 -43.00
CA ALA A 108 -16.38 52.87 -43.38
C ALA A 108 -17.31 52.06 -44.30
N GLY A 109 -18.61 52.28 -44.16
CA GLY A 109 -19.66 51.60 -44.91
C GLY A 109 -20.68 50.96 -43.97
N SER A 110 -21.65 50.28 -44.57
CA SER A 110 -22.65 49.51 -43.82
C SER A 110 -22.11 48.13 -43.50
N TYR A 111 -22.28 47.70 -42.25
CA TYR A 111 -21.97 46.34 -41.83
C TYR A 111 -22.73 45.35 -42.70
N VAL A 112 -22.06 44.26 -43.05
CA VAL A 112 -22.70 43.13 -43.71
C VAL A 112 -23.75 42.54 -42.76
N GLN A 113 -23.39 42.37 -41.48
CA GLN A 113 -24.29 41.88 -40.45
C GLN A 113 -23.85 42.40 -39.08
N ALA A 114 -24.80 42.77 -38.23
CA ALA A 114 -24.54 43.17 -36.84
C ALA A 114 -25.69 42.74 -35.93
N PHE A 115 -25.38 42.04 -34.83
CA PHE A 115 -26.37 41.60 -33.85
C PHE A 115 -25.73 41.38 -32.47
N PHE A 116 -26.58 41.24 -31.45
CA PHE A 116 -26.13 40.82 -30.13
C PHE A 116 -26.41 39.33 -29.91
N ARG A 117 -25.43 38.63 -29.37
CA ARG A 117 -25.60 37.28 -28.81
C ARG A 117 -25.59 37.36 -27.30
N ILE A 118 -26.61 36.83 -26.67
CA ILE A 118 -26.77 36.77 -25.22
C ILE A 118 -26.41 35.35 -24.81
N VAL A 119 -25.42 35.21 -23.92
CA VAL A 119 -24.84 33.92 -23.53
C VAL A 119 -25.03 33.71 -22.03
N ARG A 120 -25.54 32.55 -21.64
CA ARG A 120 -25.66 32.12 -20.24
C ARG A 120 -25.21 30.66 -20.15
N ASN A 121 -24.25 30.35 -19.29
CA ASN A 121 -23.81 28.97 -19.01
C ASN A 121 -23.52 28.10 -20.26
N GLY A 122 -22.95 28.70 -21.31
CA GLY A 122 -22.65 28.02 -22.57
C GLY A 122 -23.82 27.93 -23.56
N GLU A 123 -25.04 28.25 -23.13
CA GLU A 123 -26.20 28.41 -24.01
C GLU A 123 -26.24 29.84 -24.55
N SER A 124 -26.85 30.03 -25.74
CA SER A 124 -26.98 31.37 -26.29
C SER A 124 -28.24 31.59 -27.12
N ILE A 125 -28.70 32.83 -27.14
CA ILE A 125 -29.74 33.34 -28.01
C ILE A 125 -29.28 34.64 -28.67
N THR A 126 -29.80 34.97 -29.85
CA THR A 126 -29.39 36.16 -30.61
C THR A 126 -30.56 37.11 -30.80
N THR A 127 -30.27 38.41 -30.84
CA THR A 127 -31.22 39.41 -31.32
C THR A 127 -31.38 39.31 -32.83
N LEU A 128 -32.42 39.95 -33.39
CA LEU A 128 -32.45 40.24 -34.82
C LEU A 128 -31.29 41.19 -35.18
N GLU A 129 -30.80 41.11 -36.41
CA GLU A 129 -29.76 42.01 -36.88
C GLU A 129 -30.27 43.44 -37.01
N PHE A 130 -29.41 44.39 -36.66
CA PHE A 130 -29.66 45.82 -36.80
C PHE A 130 -28.70 46.44 -37.81
N ASP A 131 -29.13 47.50 -38.48
CA ASP A 131 -28.29 48.23 -39.42
C ASP A 131 -27.20 49.00 -38.66
N LEU A 132 -25.94 48.75 -39.00
CA LEU A 132 -24.81 49.46 -38.43
C LEU A 132 -24.01 50.12 -39.57
N THR A 133 -24.03 51.45 -39.62
CA THR A 133 -23.29 52.21 -40.63
C THR A 133 -22.16 53.02 -40.02
N VAL A 134 -20.95 52.87 -40.57
CA VAL A 134 -19.76 53.61 -40.18
C VAL A 134 -19.46 54.67 -41.23
N LEU A 135 -19.49 55.94 -40.84
CA LEU A 135 -19.15 57.06 -41.70
C LEU A 135 -17.64 57.19 -41.82
N ALA A 136 -17.14 57.47 -43.04
CA ALA A 136 -15.73 57.70 -43.26
C ALA A 136 -15.20 58.87 -42.43
N ASP A 137 -14.01 58.69 -41.86
CA ASP A 137 -13.21 59.77 -41.31
C ASP A 137 -12.10 60.12 -42.31
N LEU A 138 -12.13 61.35 -42.83
CA LEU A 138 -11.16 61.83 -43.81
C LEU A 138 -9.96 62.52 -43.15
N VAL A 139 -9.91 62.56 -41.81
CA VAL A 139 -8.87 63.27 -41.05
C VAL A 139 -7.84 62.29 -40.45
N TYR A 140 -8.28 61.12 -39.96
CA TYR A 140 -7.43 60.06 -39.43
C TYR A 140 -7.76 58.72 -40.11
N ASN A 141 -6.76 58.00 -40.63
CA ASN A 141 -6.97 56.70 -41.28
C ASN A 141 -5.83 55.71 -41.03
N ASP A 142 -5.51 55.50 -39.75
CA ASP A 142 -4.31 54.75 -39.34
C ASP A 142 -4.62 53.34 -38.81
N LEU A 143 -5.90 52.97 -38.65
CA LEU A 143 -6.29 51.63 -38.20
C LEU A 143 -6.37 50.67 -39.38
N VAL A 144 -5.58 49.60 -39.32
CA VAL A 144 -5.68 48.47 -40.25
C VAL A 144 -6.74 47.49 -39.72
N PRO A 145 -7.78 47.15 -40.51
CA PRO A 145 -8.78 46.19 -40.07
C PRO A 145 -8.17 44.80 -39.88
N SER A 146 -8.60 44.12 -38.82
CA SER A 146 -8.25 42.74 -38.50
C SER A 146 -9.42 42.08 -37.78
N ASP A 147 -9.45 40.75 -37.74
CA ASP A 147 -10.40 40.05 -36.87
C ASP A 147 -10.16 40.44 -35.41
N TYR A 148 -11.22 40.78 -34.70
CA TYR A 148 -11.18 41.15 -33.28
C TYR A 148 -12.03 40.18 -32.47
N ILE A 149 -11.38 39.27 -31.73
CA ILE A 149 -12.02 38.13 -31.06
C ILE A 149 -11.58 38.08 -29.59
N THR A 150 -12.31 38.79 -28.74
CA THR A 150 -11.92 38.98 -27.33
C THR A 150 -11.87 37.71 -26.47
N PRO A 151 -12.74 36.67 -26.65
CA PRO A 151 -12.62 35.44 -25.84
C PRO A 151 -11.29 34.70 -26.05
N PHE A 152 -10.71 34.78 -27.24
CA PHE A 152 -9.41 34.17 -27.55
C PHE A 152 -8.26 34.93 -26.89
N GLU A 153 -8.28 36.26 -26.95
CA GLU A 153 -7.29 37.11 -26.29
C GLU A 153 -7.27 36.89 -24.76
N ASP A 154 -8.43 36.70 -24.11
CA ASP A 154 -8.51 36.39 -22.68
C ASP A 154 -7.88 35.03 -22.35
N LEU A 155 -8.11 34.02 -23.19
CA LEU A 155 -7.54 32.69 -23.02
C LEU A 155 -6.00 32.72 -23.18
N TYR A 156 -5.52 33.47 -24.18
CA TYR A 156 -4.09 33.70 -24.39
C TYR A 156 -3.44 34.42 -23.20
N GLY A 157 -4.10 35.44 -22.63
CA GLY A 157 -3.65 36.12 -21.41
C GLY A 157 -3.53 35.18 -20.21
N LYS A 158 -4.57 34.38 -19.94
CA LYS A 158 -4.56 33.37 -18.86
C LYS A 158 -3.43 32.34 -19.03
N LEU A 159 -3.18 31.88 -20.26
CA LEU A 159 -2.08 30.96 -20.53
C LEU A 159 -0.72 31.59 -20.20
N LYS A 160 -0.52 32.86 -20.55
CA LYS A 160 0.71 33.61 -20.24
C LYS A 160 0.91 33.78 -18.73
N ASP A 161 -0.16 34.03 -17.99
CA ASP A 161 -0.13 34.16 -16.53
C ASP A 161 0.23 32.82 -15.87
N TYR A 162 -0.33 31.70 -16.35
CA TYR A 162 0.02 30.36 -15.85
C TYR A 162 1.50 30.03 -16.07
N ILE A 163 2.04 30.34 -17.25
CA ILE A 163 3.47 30.13 -17.56
C ILE A 163 4.36 30.96 -16.64
N THR A 164 3.96 32.22 -16.37
CA THR A 164 4.75 33.12 -15.51
C THR A 164 4.74 32.66 -14.05
N LYS A 165 3.59 32.19 -13.55
CA LYS A 165 3.46 31.66 -12.18
C LYS A 165 4.27 30.38 -11.97
N ALA A 166 4.27 29.47 -12.95
CA ALA A 166 5.01 28.21 -12.88
C ALA A 166 6.53 28.42 -12.75
N ASN A 167 7.11 29.45 -13.39
CA ASN A 167 8.53 29.77 -13.25
C ASN A 167 8.89 30.34 -11.87
N GLY A 168 8.03 31.17 -11.27
CA GLY A 168 8.28 31.76 -9.95
C GLY A 168 8.31 30.74 -8.81
N ASP A 169 7.41 29.75 -8.85
CA ASP A 169 7.33 28.70 -7.82
C ASP A 169 8.57 27.78 -7.85
N PHE A 170 9.17 27.56 -9.03
CA PHE A 170 10.40 26.78 -9.18
C PHE A 170 11.62 27.48 -8.58
N ASP A 171 11.78 28.79 -8.81
CA ASP A 171 12.90 29.57 -8.27
C ASP A 171 12.85 29.63 -6.73
N ALA A 172 11.66 29.77 -6.16
CA ALA A 172 11.45 29.73 -4.71
C ALA A 172 11.81 28.36 -4.11
N ALA A 173 11.37 27.27 -4.76
CA ALA A 173 11.70 25.91 -4.35
C ALA A 173 13.22 25.64 -4.42
N MET A 174 13.88 26.10 -5.49
CA MET A 174 15.33 25.97 -5.66
C MET A 174 16.12 26.78 -4.63
N ALA A 175 15.66 27.98 -4.27
CA ALA A 175 16.28 28.79 -3.22
C ALA A 175 16.15 28.14 -1.83
N LYS A 176 14.98 27.57 -1.52
CA LYS A 176 14.76 26.82 -0.27
C LYS A 176 15.63 25.57 -0.22
N TRP A 177 15.70 24.80 -1.31
CA TRP A 177 16.54 23.61 -1.39
C TRP A 177 18.03 23.93 -1.17
N LYS A 178 18.55 25.01 -1.80
CA LYS A 178 19.95 25.44 -1.58
C LYS A 178 20.23 25.81 -0.12
N LYS A 179 19.28 26.47 0.54
CA LYS A 179 19.39 26.82 1.96
C LYS A 179 19.40 25.56 2.83
N ASP A 180 18.48 24.64 2.60
CA ASP A 180 18.36 23.41 3.38
C ASP A 180 19.60 22.52 3.26
N VAL A 181 20.20 22.46 2.06
CA VAL A 181 21.47 21.77 1.85
C VAL A 181 22.62 22.45 2.61
N ALA A 182 22.68 23.78 2.64
CA ALA A 182 23.71 24.52 3.36
C ALA A 182 23.59 24.36 4.89
N ASP A 183 22.36 24.37 5.40
CA ASP A 183 22.05 24.16 6.82
C ASP A 183 22.44 22.72 7.23
N LEU A 184 22.07 21.72 6.42
CA LEU A 184 22.46 20.32 6.65
C LEU A 184 23.99 20.12 6.69
N ILE A 185 24.73 20.74 5.76
CA ILE A 185 26.21 20.69 5.76
C ILE A 185 26.78 21.30 7.04
N THR A 186 26.16 22.37 7.56
CA THR A 186 26.60 23.03 8.79
C THR A 186 26.37 22.14 10.01
N GLU A 187 25.19 21.53 10.11
CA GLU A 187 24.85 20.57 11.18
C GLU A 187 25.79 19.37 11.16
N LEU A 188 26.02 18.75 10.00
CA LEU A 188 26.93 17.61 9.87
C LEU A 188 28.37 17.95 10.29
N ASN A 189 28.85 19.16 9.99
CA ASN A 189 30.18 19.59 10.43
C ASN A 189 30.26 19.82 11.95
N ALA A 190 29.18 20.28 12.57
CA ALA A 190 29.09 20.42 14.02
C ALA A 190 29.11 19.03 14.70
N ASP A 191 28.37 18.06 14.17
CA ASP A 191 28.35 16.68 14.67
C ASP A 191 29.72 16.00 14.53
N ILE A 192 30.40 16.15 13.39
CA ILE A 192 31.78 15.63 13.20
C ILE A 192 32.73 16.23 14.24
N SER A 193 32.58 17.52 14.55
CA SER A 193 33.40 18.18 15.57
C SER A 193 33.10 17.62 16.98
N GLY A 194 31.83 17.39 17.29
CA GLY A 194 31.39 16.74 18.53
C GLY A 194 31.92 15.31 18.67
N ILE A 195 31.83 14.50 17.61
CA ILE A 195 32.36 13.13 17.57
C ILE A 195 33.88 13.12 17.83
N ASN A 196 34.62 14.04 17.21
CA ASN A 196 36.07 14.14 17.41
C ASN A 196 36.45 14.51 18.86
N LEU A 197 35.65 15.35 19.52
CA LEU A 197 35.81 15.65 20.95
C LEU A 197 35.57 14.39 21.79
N THR A 198 34.47 13.68 21.56
CA THR A 198 34.15 12.42 22.26
C THR A 198 35.24 11.37 22.08
N ILE A 199 35.77 11.20 20.86
CA ILE A 199 36.89 10.27 20.59
C ILE A 199 38.13 10.67 21.40
N THR A 200 38.42 11.97 21.50
CA THR A 200 39.56 12.48 22.27
C THR A 200 39.40 12.22 23.76
N GLU A 201 38.20 12.42 24.30
CA GLU A 201 37.86 12.11 25.68
C GLU A 201 37.94 10.61 25.98
N ILE A 202 37.38 9.77 25.10
CA ILE A 202 37.48 8.30 25.21
C ILE A 202 38.94 7.86 25.18
N LYS A 203 39.77 8.37 24.28
CA LYS A 203 41.21 8.05 24.24
C LYS A 203 41.91 8.42 25.54
N THR A 204 41.55 9.58 26.11
CA THR A 204 42.10 10.04 27.40
C THR A 204 41.67 9.12 28.54
N GLN A 205 40.38 8.75 28.60
CA GLN A 205 39.86 7.83 29.61
C GLN A 205 40.44 6.42 29.47
N LEU A 206 40.60 5.92 28.24
CA LEU A 206 41.19 4.61 27.96
C LEU A 206 42.67 4.58 28.38
N SER A 207 43.42 5.64 28.10
CA SER A 207 44.82 5.76 28.54
C SER A 207 44.93 5.79 30.08
N ALA A 208 43.99 6.48 30.75
CA ALA A 208 43.93 6.52 32.21
C ALA A 208 43.52 5.16 32.82
N LEU A 209 42.60 4.45 32.18
CA LEU A 209 42.20 3.09 32.57
C LEU A 209 43.34 2.09 32.37
N GLU A 210 44.06 2.18 31.25
CA GLU A 210 45.25 1.38 30.98
C GLU A 210 46.33 1.60 32.05
N ALA A 211 46.55 2.85 32.47
CA ALA A 211 47.48 3.17 33.54
C ALA A 211 47.04 2.57 34.90
N LYS A 212 45.74 2.62 35.23
CA LYS A 212 45.18 2.00 36.44
C LYS A 212 45.30 0.47 36.40
N ILE A 213 44.98 -0.15 35.27
CA ILE A 213 45.13 -1.60 35.06
C ILE A 213 46.57 -2.05 35.30
N LYS A 214 47.55 -1.27 34.82
CA LYS A 214 48.98 -1.55 35.07
C LYS A 214 49.40 -1.33 36.53
N ALA A 215 48.73 -0.44 37.26
CA ALA A 215 49.07 -0.08 38.64
C ALA A 215 48.44 -1.03 39.69
N ASP A 216 47.25 -1.58 39.42
CA ASP A 216 46.46 -2.35 40.40
C ASP A 216 46.80 -3.85 40.49
N GLY A 217 47.95 -4.28 39.93
CA GLY A 217 48.44 -5.65 40.11
C GLY A 217 47.48 -6.73 39.59
N LEU A 218 46.76 -6.45 38.50
CA LEU A 218 45.86 -7.41 37.85
C LEU A 218 46.66 -8.61 37.33
N ALA A 219 46.21 -9.81 37.71
CA ALA A 219 46.74 -11.07 37.17
C ALA A 219 46.68 -11.03 35.64
N THR A 220 47.83 -11.21 34.99
CA THR A 220 47.91 -11.25 33.53
C THR A 220 47.22 -12.49 32.98
N VAL A 221 46.97 -12.54 31.66
CA VAL A 221 46.49 -13.78 31.02
C VAL A 221 47.41 -14.95 31.33
N ALA A 222 48.73 -14.73 31.43
CA ALA A 222 49.67 -15.78 31.82
C ALA A 222 49.46 -16.23 33.28
N ASP A 223 49.19 -15.32 34.21
CA ASP A 223 48.89 -15.66 35.60
C ASP A 223 47.57 -16.42 35.72
N LEU A 224 46.55 -15.97 34.99
CA LEU A 224 45.25 -16.64 34.92
C LEU A 224 45.36 -18.02 34.27
N THR A 225 46.11 -18.15 33.18
CA THR A 225 46.43 -19.43 32.53
C THR A 225 47.16 -20.37 33.48
N ASN A 226 48.14 -19.88 34.24
CA ASN A 226 48.85 -20.69 35.23
C ASN A 226 47.94 -21.14 36.38
N MET A 227 46.94 -20.33 36.76
CA MET A 227 45.94 -20.66 37.78
C MET A 227 44.83 -21.58 37.26
N LEU A 228 44.44 -21.45 35.99
CA LEU A 228 43.32 -22.18 35.35
C LEU A 228 43.77 -23.52 34.77
N ASN A 229 45.00 -23.66 34.28
CA ASN A 229 45.50 -24.89 33.66
C ASN A 229 45.30 -26.14 34.54
N PRO A 230 45.52 -26.12 35.88
CA PRO A 230 45.23 -27.27 36.73
C PRO A 230 43.74 -27.62 36.85
N ILE A 231 42.85 -26.64 36.63
CA ILE A 231 41.38 -26.81 36.63
C ILE A 231 40.93 -27.35 35.26
N ILE A 232 41.45 -26.79 34.18
CA ILE A 232 41.23 -27.25 32.79
C ILE A 232 41.70 -28.70 32.65
N ASP A 233 42.89 -29.05 33.16
CA ASP A 233 43.42 -30.41 33.11
C ASP A 233 42.63 -31.42 33.99
N ARG A 234 41.76 -30.94 34.89
CA ARG A 234 40.78 -31.76 35.61
C ARG A 234 39.43 -31.85 34.87
N LEU A 235 39.01 -30.76 34.21
CA LEU A 235 37.84 -30.72 33.34
C LEU A 235 38.04 -31.58 32.08
N ASP A 236 39.20 -31.52 31.43
CA ASP A 236 39.55 -32.35 30.28
C ASP A 236 39.57 -33.84 30.63
N LYS A 237 39.94 -34.19 31.87
CA LYS A 237 39.86 -35.57 32.38
C LYS A 237 38.44 -36.00 32.75
N LEU A 238 37.51 -35.06 32.94
CA LEU A 238 36.08 -35.31 33.10
C LEU A 238 35.38 -35.39 31.72
N GLU A 239 35.67 -34.47 30.79
CA GLU A 239 35.19 -34.48 29.41
C GLU A 239 35.70 -35.68 28.61
N ALA A 240 36.94 -36.13 28.81
CA ALA A 240 37.44 -37.35 28.18
C ALA A 240 36.70 -38.62 28.65
N LYS A 241 35.93 -38.53 29.75
CA LYS A 241 35.00 -39.57 30.20
C LYS A 241 33.59 -39.42 29.61
N GLU A 242 33.26 -38.25 29.05
CA GLU A 242 31.95 -37.90 28.45
C GLU A 242 31.96 -37.80 26.92
N LYS A 243 33.13 -37.91 26.26
CA LYS A 243 33.23 -38.00 24.80
C LYS A 243 32.78 -39.38 24.27
N SER A 244 31.51 -39.70 24.43
CA SER A 244 30.76 -40.40 23.37
C SER A 244 30.08 -39.35 22.50
N SER A 245 30.21 -39.50 21.20
CA SER A 245 29.64 -38.64 20.15
C SER A 245 28.14 -38.48 20.28
N ASP A 246 27.60 -37.25 20.39
CA ASP A 246 26.24 -36.87 19.95
C ASP A 246 25.92 -35.34 19.99
N LEU A 247 26.91 -34.46 20.19
CA LEU A 247 26.68 -33.02 20.46
C LEU A 247 26.33 -32.12 19.25
N LEU A 248 25.65 -32.65 18.23
CA LEU A 248 25.09 -31.85 17.11
C LEU A 248 23.58 -31.98 16.94
N THR A 249 22.91 -32.79 17.77
CA THR A 249 21.44 -33.00 17.79
C THR A 249 20.80 -32.77 19.16
N ASP A 250 21.56 -32.28 20.14
CA ASP A 250 21.13 -32.23 21.54
C ASP A 250 20.33 -30.95 21.87
N VAL A 251 19.09 -30.92 21.37
CA VAL A 251 18.03 -30.14 22.01
C VAL A 251 17.48 -31.01 23.13
N GLY A 252 17.86 -30.74 24.38
CA GLY A 252 17.21 -31.26 25.60
C GLY A 252 16.87 -32.75 25.61
N GLY A 253 17.75 -33.62 25.08
CA GLY A 253 17.52 -35.08 25.04
C GLY A 253 17.18 -35.67 23.67
N GLY A 254 17.20 -34.88 22.59
CA GLY A 254 17.08 -35.37 21.21
C GLY A 254 15.69 -35.90 20.85
N ILE A 255 15.62 -36.80 19.87
CA ILE A 255 14.36 -37.44 19.48
C ILE A 255 13.92 -38.38 20.60
N ARG A 256 12.73 -38.15 21.16
CA ARG A 256 12.18 -38.97 22.23
C ARG A 256 11.65 -40.30 21.72
N ASP A 257 11.91 -41.38 22.47
CA ASP A 257 11.52 -42.75 22.12
C ASP A 257 10.02 -42.93 21.82
N ILE A 258 9.16 -42.13 22.45
CA ILE A 258 7.71 -42.14 22.22
C ILE A 258 7.34 -41.84 20.75
N PHE A 259 8.19 -41.10 20.03
CA PHE A 259 7.95 -40.68 18.65
C PHE A 259 8.59 -41.60 17.61
N THR A 260 9.52 -42.48 17.97
CA THR A 260 10.25 -43.34 17.01
C THR A 260 9.30 -44.13 16.10
N SER A 261 8.23 -44.69 16.67
CA SER A 261 7.21 -45.43 15.90
C SER A 261 6.37 -44.53 14.99
N GLN A 262 6.02 -43.33 15.45
CA GLN A 262 5.25 -42.34 14.68
C GLN A 262 6.07 -41.79 13.52
N ILE A 263 7.37 -41.51 13.74
CA ILE A 263 8.32 -41.07 12.70
C ILE A 263 8.43 -42.15 11.62
N SER A 264 8.63 -43.40 12.02
CA SER A 264 8.72 -44.53 11.08
C SER A 264 7.43 -44.70 10.27
N ASN A 265 6.27 -44.54 10.92
CA ASN A 265 4.96 -44.58 10.26
C ASN A 265 4.80 -43.43 9.26
N MET A 266 5.14 -42.21 9.65
CA MET A 266 5.08 -41.04 8.77
C MET A 266 5.98 -41.22 7.55
N LYS A 267 7.24 -41.63 7.72
CA LYS A 267 8.18 -41.93 6.62
C LYS A 267 7.60 -42.92 5.61
N ALA A 268 6.82 -43.90 6.06
CA ALA A 268 6.19 -44.91 5.22
C ALA A 268 4.91 -44.42 4.49
N ARG A 269 4.22 -43.41 5.03
CA ARG A 269 2.99 -42.86 4.45
C ARG A 269 3.22 -41.72 3.45
N ILE A 270 4.39 -41.08 3.48
CA ILE A 270 4.77 -40.04 2.51
C ILE A 270 4.95 -40.68 1.13
N ASN A 271 4.16 -40.23 0.15
CA ASN A 271 4.26 -40.70 -1.22
C ASN A 271 5.33 -39.90 -1.99
N PRO A 272 6.44 -40.52 -2.42
CA PRO A 272 7.54 -39.82 -3.10
C PRO A 272 7.17 -39.29 -4.50
N ASP A 273 6.06 -39.76 -5.10
CA ASP A 273 5.61 -39.30 -6.42
C ASP A 273 4.88 -37.95 -6.35
N LEU A 274 4.48 -37.50 -5.16
CA LEU A 274 3.82 -36.23 -4.94
C LEU A 274 4.85 -35.11 -4.68
N VAL A 275 4.38 -33.87 -4.71
CA VAL A 275 5.10 -32.77 -4.06
C VAL A 275 4.74 -32.79 -2.58
N ASN A 276 5.72 -32.91 -1.69
CA ASN A 276 5.51 -33.07 -0.26
C ASN A 276 6.00 -31.82 0.49
N ILE A 277 5.09 -31.14 1.19
CA ILE A 277 5.41 -29.95 1.99
C ILE A 277 5.12 -30.25 3.47
N GLY A 278 6.14 -30.16 4.32
CA GLY A 278 5.96 -30.23 5.77
C GLY A 278 5.36 -28.93 6.32
N MET A 279 4.40 -29.03 7.23
CA MET A 279 3.78 -27.89 7.91
C MET A 279 3.67 -28.18 9.40
N ILE A 280 4.31 -27.34 10.22
CA ILE A 280 4.20 -27.33 11.68
C ILE A 280 3.82 -25.91 12.13
N ASN A 281 3.06 -25.78 13.22
CA ASN A 281 2.64 -24.49 13.77
C ASN A 281 2.35 -24.63 15.26
N ASP A 282 2.33 -23.51 15.96
CA ASP A 282 1.91 -23.44 17.35
C ASP A 282 2.70 -24.44 18.21
N VAL A 283 4.02 -24.38 18.09
CA VAL A 283 4.94 -25.15 18.95
C VAL A 283 4.97 -24.55 20.34
N HIS A 284 4.79 -23.22 20.45
CA HIS A 284 4.75 -22.47 21.71
C HIS A 284 5.95 -22.79 22.62
N TYR A 285 7.15 -22.91 22.05
CA TYR A 285 8.35 -23.27 22.81
C TYR A 285 8.65 -22.25 23.93
N THR A 286 8.74 -22.73 25.17
CA THR A 286 9.21 -21.93 26.31
C THR A 286 9.75 -22.82 27.44
N ASP A 287 10.72 -22.32 28.20
CA ASP A 287 11.37 -23.00 29.34
C ASP A 287 10.77 -22.56 30.69
N ARG A 288 9.54 -22.01 30.64
CA ARG A 288 8.75 -21.56 31.80
C ARG A 288 7.39 -22.24 31.78
N ASP A 289 6.70 -22.18 32.92
CA ASP A 289 5.24 -22.24 33.00
C ASP A 289 4.66 -21.31 31.92
N SER A 290 4.17 -21.87 30.81
CA SER A 290 3.67 -21.09 29.68
C SER A 290 2.44 -20.29 30.10
N PHE A 291 1.96 -19.38 29.23
CA PHE A 291 0.68 -18.69 29.46
C PHE A 291 -0.47 -19.70 29.74
N TRP A 292 -0.28 -20.95 29.34
CA TRP A 292 -1.23 -22.06 29.46
C TRP A 292 -1.12 -22.86 30.76
N GLY A 293 -0.13 -22.62 31.63
CA GLY A 293 -0.02 -23.23 32.97
C GLY A 293 1.34 -23.87 33.27
N PRO A 294 1.52 -24.40 34.49
CA PRO A 294 2.82 -24.74 35.07
C PRO A 294 3.43 -26.10 34.66
N ASP A 295 3.19 -26.53 33.42
CA ASP A 295 3.56 -27.89 32.98
C ASP A 295 4.55 -27.86 31.79
N ASN A 296 5.55 -28.75 31.88
CA ASN A 296 6.75 -28.90 31.03
C ASN A 296 6.49 -29.14 29.52
N ASP A 297 5.24 -29.16 29.07
CA ASP A 297 4.84 -29.50 27.68
C ASP A 297 5.32 -28.47 26.66
N ALA A 298 5.46 -27.21 27.07
CA ALA A 298 5.99 -26.16 26.20
C ALA A 298 7.52 -26.22 26.07
N GLU A 299 8.21 -26.80 27.06
CA GLU A 299 9.66 -26.97 27.03
C GLU A 299 10.06 -28.07 26.03
N THR A 300 9.25 -29.13 25.93
CA THR A 300 9.49 -30.23 24.98
C THR A 300 9.12 -29.88 23.54
N GLY A 301 8.36 -28.81 23.29
CA GLY A 301 7.93 -28.40 21.95
C GLY A 301 9.09 -28.24 20.96
N ILE A 302 10.26 -27.77 21.41
CA ILE A 302 11.43 -27.65 20.53
C ILE A 302 11.94 -29.01 20.02
N THR A 303 11.70 -30.11 20.74
CA THR A 303 12.03 -31.48 20.28
C THR A 303 11.10 -31.95 19.16
N HIS A 304 9.90 -31.37 19.02
CA HIS A 304 8.98 -31.68 17.92
C HIS A 304 9.55 -31.26 16.56
N LEU A 305 10.43 -30.25 16.54
CA LEU A 305 11.15 -29.86 15.34
C LEU A 305 12.07 -30.98 14.82
N LEU A 306 12.59 -31.82 15.73
CA LEU A 306 13.39 -32.99 15.37
C LEU A 306 12.52 -34.08 14.71
N ASN A 307 11.26 -34.24 15.13
CA ASN A 307 10.34 -35.21 14.54
C ASN A 307 10.05 -34.92 13.07
N ILE A 308 9.81 -33.66 12.72
CA ILE A 308 9.64 -33.24 11.32
C ILE A 308 10.98 -33.23 10.56
N GLY A 309 12.08 -32.87 11.24
CA GLY A 309 13.44 -32.98 10.72
C GLY A 309 13.76 -34.39 10.24
N GLU A 310 13.40 -35.41 11.02
CA GLU A 310 13.61 -36.81 10.66
C GLU A 310 12.97 -37.22 9.35
N VAL A 311 11.82 -36.66 8.99
CA VAL A 311 11.14 -37.00 7.72
C VAL A 311 11.52 -36.07 6.57
N SER A 312 12.31 -35.04 6.85
CA SER A 312 12.57 -33.93 5.92
C SER A 312 13.29 -34.35 4.64
N GLU A 313 14.07 -35.43 4.66
CA GLU A 313 14.69 -36.02 3.46
C GLU A 313 13.65 -36.41 2.37
N LYS A 314 12.39 -36.61 2.76
CA LYS A 314 11.26 -36.97 1.86
C LYS A 314 10.41 -35.76 1.47
N LEU A 315 10.75 -34.57 1.94
CA LEU A 315 10.00 -33.34 1.71
C LEU A 315 10.69 -32.48 0.64
N ASP A 316 9.89 -31.86 -0.21
CA ASP A 316 10.37 -30.87 -1.18
C ASP A 316 10.52 -29.47 -0.55
N PHE A 317 9.76 -29.20 0.52
CA PHE A 317 9.82 -27.97 1.31
C PHE A 317 9.25 -28.20 2.71
N ALA A 318 9.60 -27.36 3.69
CA ALA A 318 8.93 -27.34 4.99
C ALA A 318 8.73 -25.92 5.51
N VAL A 319 7.61 -25.68 6.19
CA VAL A 319 7.27 -24.38 6.76
C VAL A 319 6.84 -24.53 8.21
N SER A 320 7.44 -23.74 9.07
CA SER A 320 6.84 -23.44 10.37
C SER A 320 5.96 -22.20 10.25
N VAL A 321 4.68 -22.31 10.58
CA VAL A 321 3.64 -21.34 10.17
C VAL A 321 3.31 -20.31 11.27
N GLY A 322 4.10 -20.25 12.34
CA GLY A 322 3.96 -19.23 13.39
C GLY A 322 3.70 -19.82 14.78
N ASP A 323 3.70 -18.93 15.78
CA ASP A 323 3.69 -19.25 17.21
C ASP A 323 4.74 -20.30 17.57
N ASN A 324 5.96 -19.96 17.19
CA ASN A 324 7.15 -20.78 17.37
C ASN A 324 7.56 -20.84 18.84
N ILE A 325 7.47 -19.69 19.52
CA ILE A 325 7.77 -19.52 20.95
C ILE A 325 6.56 -18.94 21.69
N ASP A 326 6.51 -19.09 23.02
CA ASP A 326 5.47 -18.47 23.86
C ASP A 326 6.06 -17.78 25.08
N ASP A 327 6.10 -16.44 25.05
CA ASP A 327 6.77 -15.65 26.07
C ASP A 327 5.99 -14.49 26.64
N ASN A 328 6.21 -14.26 27.94
CA ASN A 328 5.59 -13.20 28.75
C ASN A 328 6.58 -12.66 29.79
N ASN A 329 7.66 -12.04 29.32
CA ASN A 329 8.76 -11.54 30.15
C ASN A 329 8.83 -10.02 30.16
N LYS A 330 9.31 -9.43 31.28
CA LYS A 330 9.49 -7.97 31.43
C LYS A 330 10.58 -7.36 30.53
N ASP A 331 11.38 -8.22 29.94
CA ASP A 331 12.45 -7.92 28.99
C ASP A 331 12.41 -8.97 27.86
N ASN A 332 13.22 -8.78 26.81
CA ASN A 332 13.21 -9.64 25.63
C ASN A 332 14.38 -10.64 25.56
N HIS A 333 15.27 -10.70 26.55
CA HIS A 333 16.50 -11.49 26.40
C HIS A 333 16.22 -12.99 26.32
N PHE A 334 15.27 -13.50 27.11
CA PHE A 334 14.85 -14.89 27.01
C PHE A 334 14.13 -15.18 25.69
N SER A 335 13.27 -14.27 25.23
CA SER A 335 12.58 -14.41 23.93
C SER A 335 13.54 -14.40 22.75
N ILE A 336 14.57 -13.54 22.79
CA ILE A 336 15.66 -13.55 21.81
C ILE A 336 16.38 -14.90 21.82
N LYS A 337 16.74 -15.42 23.01
CA LYS A 337 17.36 -16.74 23.12
C LYS A 337 16.46 -17.83 22.51
N ARG A 338 15.16 -17.82 22.80
CA ARG A 338 14.25 -18.87 22.31
C ARG A 338 14.02 -18.83 20.81
N ILE A 339 13.92 -17.65 20.20
CA ILE A 339 13.85 -17.58 18.73
C ILE A 339 15.18 -18.02 18.09
N GLU A 340 16.32 -17.77 18.74
CA GLU A 340 17.63 -18.24 18.31
C GLU A 340 17.74 -19.76 18.41
N ASP A 341 17.28 -20.36 19.52
CA ASP A 341 17.23 -21.82 19.73
C ASP A 341 16.29 -22.49 18.71
N TYR A 342 15.10 -21.92 18.51
CA TYR A 342 14.11 -22.42 17.56
C TYR A 342 14.66 -22.38 16.13
N GLY A 343 15.18 -21.21 15.72
CA GLY A 343 15.76 -21.03 14.39
C GLY A 343 16.97 -21.93 14.16
N MET A 344 17.85 -22.05 15.15
CA MET A 344 18.99 -22.97 15.07
C MET A 344 18.51 -24.41 14.85
N THR A 345 17.63 -24.89 15.73
CA THR A 345 17.10 -26.26 15.69
C THR A 345 16.42 -26.54 14.35
N TRP A 346 15.55 -25.65 13.89
CA TRP A 346 14.84 -25.78 12.62
C TRP A 346 15.79 -25.95 11.43
N PHE A 347 16.79 -25.06 11.30
CA PHE A 347 17.70 -25.11 10.15
C PHE A 347 18.80 -26.16 10.27
N THR A 348 19.04 -26.74 11.45
CA THR A 348 19.99 -27.85 11.62
C THR A 348 19.34 -29.22 11.54
N ALA A 349 18.06 -29.33 11.92
CA ALA A 349 17.34 -30.61 11.93
C ALA A 349 16.77 -30.98 10.55
N LEU A 350 16.48 -30.00 9.69
CA LEU A 350 15.86 -30.24 8.39
C LEU A 350 16.92 -30.39 7.28
N GLU A 351 16.75 -31.42 6.45
CA GLU A 351 17.55 -31.69 5.25
C GLU A 351 16.95 -31.05 3.98
N CYS A 352 15.67 -30.65 4.02
CA CYS A 352 15.01 -29.98 2.91
C CYS A 352 15.03 -28.45 3.02
N PRO A 353 14.85 -27.73 1.91
CA PRO A 353 14.55 -26.30 1.92
C PRO A 353 13.39 -25.95 2.84
N SER A 354 13.54 -24.88 3.63
CA SER A 354 12.55 -24.55 4.65
C SER A 354 12.47 -23.07 5.00
N ALA A 355 11.41 -22.69 5.71
CA ALA A 355 11.21 -21.33 6.21
C ALA A 355 10.38 -21.30 7.50
N VAL A 356 10.49 -20.20 8.24
CA VAL A 356 9.76 -19.95 9.49
C VAL A 356 8.98 -18.65 9.35
N LEU A 357 7.66 -18.70 9.55
CA LEU A 357 6.75 -17.55 9.63
C LEU A 357 6.56 -17.12 11.09
N LEU A 358 6.12 -15.88 11.29
CA LEU A 358 5.78 -15.33 12.59
C LEU A 358 4.31 -15.56 12.94
N GLY A 359 4.03 -15.77 14.22
CA GLY A 359 2.70 -15.69 14.81
C GLY A 359 2.57 -14.61 15.88
N ASN A 360 1.40 -14.55 16.51
CA ASN A 360 1.05 -13.59 17.54
C ASN A 360 1.87 -13.74 18.84
N HIS A 361 2.43 -14.90 19.13
CA HIS A 361 3.19 -15.16 20.36
C HIS A 361 4.70 -14.87 20.27
N ASP A 362 5.24 -14.70 19.05
CA ASP A 362 6.69 -14.77 18.83
C ASP A 362 7.48 -13.57 19.38
N ASP A 363 6.86 -12.41 19.57
CA ASP A 363 7.56 -11.14 19.84
C ASP A 363 7.59 -10.70 21.31
N ASN A 364 7.08 -11.54 22.22
CA ASN A 364 6.89 -11.25 23.65
C ASN A 364 5.84 -10.14 23.94
N SER A 365 4.99 -9.77 22.97
CA SER A 365 3.91 -8.79 23.17
C SER A 365 2.81 -9.28 24.12
N SER A 366 2.79 -10.56 24.48
CA SER A 366 1.91 -11.07 25.55
C SER A 366 2.17 -10.37 26.89
N HIS A 367 3.41 -9.87 27.11
CA HIS A 367 3.75 -9.05 28.28
C HIS A 367 2.95 -7.75 28.34
N ALA A 368 2.74 -7.09 27.19
CA ALA A 368 1.91 -5.89 27.13
C ALA A 368 0.46 -6.19 27.58
N LYS A 369 -0.09 -7.33 27.13
CA LYS A 369 -1.46 -7.76 27.44
C LYS A 369 -1.61 -8.15 28.91
N SER A 370 -0.67 -8.89 29.48
CA SER A 370 -0.77 -9.44 30.84
C SER A 370 -0.51 -8.40 31.94
N SER A 371 0.42 -7.47 31.70
CA SER A 371 0.89 -6.52 32.71
C SER A 371 0.42 -5.09 32.49
N GLY A 372 -0.07 -4.76 31.29
CA GLY A 372 -0.38 -3.39 30.89
C GLY A 372 0.85 -2.50 30.73
N ALA A 373 2.02 -3.09 30.47
CA ALA A 373 3.31 -2.41 30.34
C ALA A 373 3.27 -1.24 29.34
N ALA A 374 4.02 -0.19 29.67
CA ALA A 374 4.34 0.90 28.77
C ALA A 374 5.72 0.67 28.13
N GLY A 375 5.99 1.35 27.02
CA GLY A 375 7.19 1.14 26.21
C GLY A 375 7.10 -0.09 25.31
N ASN A 376 8.20 -0.37 24.64
CA ASN A 376 8.40 -1.50 23.72
C ASN A 376 9.75 -2.21 23.93
N ASP A 377 10.49 -1.90 25.00
CA ASP A 377 11.82 -2.49 25.28
C ASP A 377 11.76 -4.01 25.54
N TYR A 378 10.60 -4.52 25.94
CA TYR A 378 10.33 -5.95 26.14
C TYR A 378 9.99 -6.69 24.83
N ILE A 379 9.79 -5.98 23.71
CA ILE A 379 9.48 -6.62 22.43
C ILE A 379 10.77 -7.11 21.78
N VAL A 380 10.71 -8.29 21.16
CA VAL A 380 11.82 -8.79 20.33
C VAL A 380 11.94 -7.92 19.08
N PRO A 381 13.10 -7.26 18.82
CA PRO A 381 13.26 -6.45 17.62
C PRO A 381 13.26 -7.29 16.34
N ASP A 382 12.71 -6.76 15.24
CA ASP A 382 12.66 -7.46 13.95
C ASP A 382 14.03 -7.92 13.43
N SER A 383 15.10 -7.18 13.75
CA SER A 383 16.48 -7.57 13.40
C SER A 383 16.90 -8.91 14.00
N LYS A 384 16.32 -9.30 15.14
CA LYS A 384 16.57 -10.60 15.78
C LYS A 384 15.86 -11.74 15.07
N PHE A 385 14.63 -11.55 14.61
CA PHE A 385 13.95 -12.51 13.73
C PHE A 385 14.67 -12.66 12.40
N ILE A 386 15.13 -11.56 11.79
CA ILE A 386 15.90 -11.60 10.53
C ILE A 386 17.13 -12.50 10.67
N GLN A 387 17.84 -12.40 11.80
CA GLN A 387 19.01 -13.21 12.11
C GLN A 387 18.65 -14.66 12.41
N ALA A 388 17.77 -14.90 13.39
CA ALA A 388 17.41 -16.24 13.86
C ALA A 388 16.74 -17.08 12.77
N TYR A 389 15.84 -16.45 11.99
CA TYR A 389 15.09 -17.11 10.92
C TYR A 389 15.73 -16.97 9.54
N ARG A 390 17.00 -16.53 9.49
CA ARG A 390 17.87 -16.49 8.29
C ARG A 390 17.25 -15.76 7.08
N GLN A 391 16.47 -14.72 7.34
CA GLN A 391 15.71 -13.99 6.31
C GLN A 391 16.62 -13.15 5.40
N ASN A 392 17.84 -12.84 5.84
CA ASN A 392 18.81 -12.02 5.12
C ASN A 392 19.71 -12.79 4.14
N VAL A 393 19.75 -14.12 4.21
CA VAL A 393 20.66 -14.94 3.39
C VAL A 393 19.96 -15.63 2.22
N ASN A 394 18.62 -15.77 2.27
CA ASN A 394 17.85 -16.57 1.32
C ASN A 394 18.46 -17.96 1.11
N LEU A 395 18.58 -18.71 2.22
CA LEU A 395 19.42 -19.91 2.34
C LEU A 395 19.15 -20.95 1.25
N PHE A 396 17.91 -21.03 0.79
CA PHE A 396 17.47 -22.04 -0.18
C PHE A 396 17.12 -21.44 -1.55
N GLY A 397 17.38 -20.15 -1.75
CA GLY A 397 17.01 -19.44 -2.97
C GLY A 397 15.56 -18.97 -3.00
N GLU A 398 14.86 -18.99 -1.85
CA GLU A 398 13.57 -18.37 -1.70
C GLU A 398 13.63 -16.87 -1.98
N LYS A 399 12.50 -16.30 -2.40
CA LYS A 399 12.39 -14.89 -2.77
C LYS A 399 11.63 -14.15 -1.70
N ARG A 400 12.25 -13.08 -1.22
CA ARG A 400 11.76 -12.18 -0.18
C ARG A 400 11.77 -10.74 -0.71
N ASN A 401 10.97 -9.87 -0.11
CA ASN A 401 11.07 -8.43 -0.35
C ASN A 401 12.09 -7.83 0.64
N GLY A 402 13.36 -7.79 0.22
CA GLY A 402 14.46 -7.50 1.14
C GLY A 402 14.63 -8.64 2.16
N ASN A 403 14.58 -8.31 3.45
CA ASN A 403 14.70 -9.27 4.56
C ASN A 403 13.34 -9.59 5.19
N SER A 404 12.26 -9.59 4.41
CA SER A 404 10.92 -9.85 4.91
C SER A 404 10.78 -11.25 5.49
N ASN A 405 9.90 -11.41 6.49
CA ASN A 405 9.51 -12.74 6.97
C ASN A 405 8.67 -13.49 5.93
N TYR A 406 7.84 -12.79 5.15
CA TYR A 406 7.12 -13.34 4.01
C TYR A 406 8.04 -13.67 2.84
N PHE A 407 7.68 -14.71 2.08
CA PHE A 407 8.52 -15.25 1.01
C PHE A 407 7.69 -16.03 -0.03
N TYR A 408 8.30 -16.33 -1.16
CA TYR A 408 7.88 -17.45 -1.99
C TYR A 408 9.05 -18.36 -2.36
N TYR A 409 8.77 -19.64 -2.55
CA TYR A 409 9.73 -20.64 -3.00
C TYR A 409 9.11 -21.48 -4.13
N ASP A 410 9.80 -21.52 -5.26
CA ASP A 410 9.42 -22.38 -6.39
C ASP A 410 10.10 -23.74 -6.23
N ILE A 411 9.30 -24.79 -6.05
CA ILE A 411 9.83 -26.15 -5.90
C ILE A 411 10.44 -26.59 -7.24
N PRO A 412 11.76 -26.90 -7.29
CA PRO A 412 12.46 -27.14 -8.54
C PRO A 412 11.81 -28.22 -9.40
N ASN A 413 11.50 -27.88 -10.66
CA ASN A 413 10.93 -28.78 -11.67
C ASN A 413 9.56 -29.40 -11.32
N LYS A 414 8.86 -28.89 -10.29
CA LYS A 414 7.56 -29.44 -9.87
C LYS A 414 6.36 -28.55 -10.21
N LYS A 415 6.59 -27.30 -10.64
CA LYS A 415 5.54 -26.31 -10.95
C LYS A 415 4.59 -26.06 -9.76
N VAL A 416 5.14 -26.10 -8.55
CA VAL A 416 4.45 -25.73 -7.31
C VAL A 416 5.23 -24.60 -6.66
N ARG A 417 4.53 -23.52 -6.33
CA ARG A 417 5.05 -22.38 -5.56
C ARG A 417 4.44 -22.38 -4.16
N VAL A 418 5.30 -22.34 -3.15
CA VAL A 418 4.93 -22.08 -1.76
C VAL A 418 5.02 -20.59 -1.51
N VAL A 419 3.97 -19.97 -0.98
CA VAL A 419 3.94 -18.56 -0.59
C VAL A 419 3.68 -18.49 0.90
N GLY A 420 4.62 -17.93 1.66
CA GLY A 420 4.45 -17.61 3.07
C GLY A 420 4.07 -16.15 3.25
N ILE A 421 2.97 -15.88 3.94
CA ILE A 421 2.49 -14.53 4.29
C ILE A 421 2.86 -14.28 5.75
N ASN A 422 3.38 -13.08 6.03
CA ASN A 422 3.56 -12.59 7.40
C ASN A 422 2.36 -11.71 7.75
N ASP A 423 1.40 -12.26 8.47
CA ASP A 423 0.23 -11.54 8.98
C ASP A 423 0.50 -10.85 10.33
N TYR A 424 1.75 -10.77 10.76
CA TYR A 424 2.17 -10.03 11.96
C TYR A 424 3.25 -8.98 11.66
N GLU A 425 3.07 -8.18 10.60
CA GLU A 425 3.92 -7.02 10.27
C GLU A 425 3.68 -5.79 11.16
N ASN A 426 3.29 -6.03 12.42
CA ASN A 426 2.94 -4.98 13.37
C ASN A 426 4.13 -4.03 13.62
N PRO A 427 3.93 -2.72 13.55
CA PRO A 427 4.97 -1.77 13.94
C PRO A 427 5.04 -1.64 15.46
N ASN A 428 6.26 -1.50 15.98
CA ASN A 428 6.54 -1.29 17.42
C ASN A 428 6.22 0.14 17.90
N THR A 429 5.21 0.78 17.32
CA THR A 429 4.80 2.16 17.61
C THR A 429 4.02 2.25 18.91
N LEU A 430 4.33 3.27 19.72
CA LEU A 430 3.59 3.56 20.95
C LEU A 430 2.40 4.49 20.71
N ASP A 431 1.32 4.30 21.46
CA ASP A 431 0.16 5.19 21.52
C ASP A 431 0.43 6.44 22.37
N SER A 432 -0.57 7.33 22.48
CA SER A 432 -0.45 8.56 23.28
C SER A 432 -0.25 8.34 24.78
N ASN A 433 -0.52 7.12 25.27
CA ASN A 433 -0.31 6.71 26.66
C ASN A 433 1.04 6.01 26.86
N GLY A 434 1.87 5.92 25.80
CA GLY A 434 3.14 5.23 25.81
C GLY A 434 3.02 3.70 25.78
N LYS A 435 1.87 3.13 25.44
CA LYS A 435 1.67 1.67 25.31
C LYS A 435 1.84 1.22 23.87
N LEU A 436 2.20 -0.03 23.63
CA LEU A 436 2.28 -0.59 22.28
C LEU A 436 0.92 -0.49 21.58
N LYS A 437 0.86 0.21 20.44
CA LYS A 437 -0.40 0.50 19.73
C LYS A 437 -0.99 -0.75 19.05
N TYR A 438 -0.14 -1.64 18.56
CA TYR A 438 -0.54 -2.86 17.84
C TYR A 438 0.23 -4.08 18.35
N PRO A 439 0.00 -4.55 19.58
CA PRO A 439 0.71 -5.71 20.10
C PRO A 439 0.34 -6.98 19.28
N ARG A 440 1.33 -7.74 18.79
CA ARG A 440 1.10 -8.92 17.94
C ARG A 440 0.18 -9.95 18.60
N ILE A 441 0.23 -10.10 19.92
CA ILE A 441 -0.58 -11.06 20.70
C ILE A 441 -2.10 -10.95 20.48
N ASN A 442 -2.62 -9.81 20.02
CA ASN A 442 -4.05 -9.61 19.76
C ASN A 442 -4.34 -8.80 18.49
N THR A 443 -3.32 -8.52 17.68
CA THR A 443 -3.44 -7.67 16.51
C THR A 443 -2.61 -8.29 15.39
N SER A 444 -3.27 -8.63 14.30
CA SER A 444 -2.66 -9.13 13.08
C SER A 444 -2.68 -8.02 12.03
N VAL A 445 -1.57 -7.81 11.34
CA VAL A 445 -1.35 -6.71 10.39
C VAL A 445 -0.67 -7.23 9.14
N ILE A 446 -1.32 -7.03 7.99
CA ILE A 446 -0.71 -7.18 6.67
C ILE A 446 -0.53 -5.79 6.06
N THR A 447 0.70 -5.40 5.75
CA THR A 447 0.96 -4.07 5.18
C THR A 447 0.58 -3.99 3.70
N GLY A 448 0.29 -2.77 3.23
CA GLY A 448 0.10 -2.51 1.80
C GLY A 448 1.35 -2.86 0.95
N ALA A 449 2.54 -2.81 1.54
CA ALA A 449 3.79 -3.19 0.87
C ALA A 449 3.84 -4.70 0.59
N GLN A 450 3.48 -5.53 1.57
CA GLN A 450 3.38 -6.98 1.37
C GLN A 450 2.26 -7.34 0.39
N LEU A 451 1.08 -6.71 0.49
CA LEU A 451 -0.02 -6.96 -0.46
C LEU A 451 0.36 -6.60 -1.90
N LYS A 452 1.13 -5.51 -2.07
CA LYS A 452 1.69 -5.15 -3.37
C LYS A 452 2.62 -6.23 -3.90
N TRP A 453 3.62 -6.62 -3.10
CA TRP A 453 4.57 -7.66 -3.47
C TRP A 453 3.88 -9.01 -3.74
N LEU A 454 2.85 -9.35 -2.96
CA LEU A 454 2.05 -10.54 -3.19
C LEU A 454 1.36 -10.50 -4.55
N ALA A 455 0.75 -9.37 -4.90
CA ALA A 455 0.05 -9.17 -6.16
C ALA A 455 0.99 -9.13 -7.39
N THR A 456 2.17 -8.52 -7.27
CA THR A 456 3.06 -8.26 -8.42
C THR A 456 4.17 -9.30 -8.60
N ASP A 457 4.54 -10.01 -7.55
CA ASP A 457 5.70 -10.91 -7.54
C ASP A 457 5.30 -12.33 -7.14
N ALA A 458 4.77 -12.54 -5.93
CA ALA A 458 4.52 -13.90 -5.42
C ALA A 458 3.39 -14.63 -6.17
N LEU A 459 2.28 -13.95 -6.47
CA LEU A 459 1.16 -14.52 -7.24
C LEU A 459 1.29 -14.31 -8.76
N ASN A 460 2.35 -13.62 -9.20
CA ASN A 460 2.66 -13.50 -10.61
C ASN A 460 3.40 -14.76 -11.09
N VAL A 461 2.62 -15.78 -11.42
CA VAL A 461 3.09 -17.11 -11.84
C VAL A 461 2.60 -17.44 -13.24
N SER A 462 3.23 -18.41 -13.89
CA SER A 462 2.74 -18.98 -15.14
C SER A 462 1.48 -19.82 -14.90
N ALA A 463 0.64 -19.96 -15.94
CA ALA A 463 -0.66 -20.62 -15.83
C ALA A 463 -0.60 -22.13 -15.48
N ASP A 464 0.55 -22.76 -15.70
CA ASP A 464 0.84 -24.15 -15.33
C ASP A 464 1.37 -24.33 -13.90
N THR A 465 1.54 -23.24 -13.15
CA THR A 465 2.04 -23.27 -11.77
C THR A 465 0.89 -23.36 -10.78
N ALA A 466 0.97 -24.32 -9.86
CA ALA A 466 0.09 -24.40 -8.70
C ALA A 466 0.68 -23.62 -7.52
N VAL A 467 -0.15 -22.92 -6.75
CA VAL A 467 0.28 -22.05 -5.64
C VAL A 467 -0.38 -22.50 -4.36
N ILE A 468 0.41 -22.71 -3.30
CA ILE A 468 -0.06 -22.95 -1.94
C ILE A 468 0.31 -21.76 -1.06
N VAL A 469 -0.63 -21.28 -0.25
CA VAL A 469 -0.44 -20.12 0.63
C VAL A 469 -0.41 -20.59 2.08
N MET A 470 0.60 -20.17 2.83
CA MET A 470 0.79 -20.39 4.26
C MET A 470 0.66 -19.05 4.99
N VAL A 471 -0.11 -19.01 6.08
CA VAL A 471 -0.35 -17.81 6.90
C VAL A 471 -0.61 -18.24 8.35
N HIS A 472 -0.22 -17.48 9.38
CA HIS A 472 -0.43 -17.95 10.76
C HIS A 472 -1.90 -17.92 11.17
N CYS A 473 -2.49 -16.72 11.23
CA CYS A 473 -3.88 -16.51 11.58
C CYS A 473 -4.78 -16.79 10.36
N PRO A 474 -5.84 -17.60 10.50
CA PRO A 474 -6.85 -17.75 9.47
C PRO A 474 -7.39 -16.38 9.02
N ILE A 475 -7.51 -16.20 7.71
CA ILE A 475 -7.96 -14.93 7.13
C ILE A 475 -9.35 -14.57 7.68
N ASP A 476 -9.55 -13.32 8.09
CA ASP A 476 -10.80 -12.89 8.70
C ASP A 476 -11.99 -13.11 7.75
N GLY A 477 -13.11 -13.58 8.29
CA GLY A 477 -14.25 -14.07 7.50
C GLY A 477 -14.07 -15.46 6.86
N THR A 478 -13.10 -16.26 7.34
CA THR A 478 -12.93 -17.67 6.94
C THR A 478 -13.05 -18.63 8.14
N LEU A 479 -11.98 -19.28 8.56
CA LEU A 479 -11.89 -20.23 9.68
C LEU A 479 -11.41 -19.58 10.99
N LYS A 480 -11.38 -18.24 11.06
CA LYS A 480 -11.00 -17.52 12.27
C LYS A 480 -12.10 -17.65 13.33
N ASP A 481 -11.72 -18.01 14.56
CA ASP A 481 -12.64 -18.28 15.66
C ASP A 481 -12.59 -17.23 16.79
N ASN A 482 -11.54 -16.40 16.85
CA ASN A 482 -11.35 -15.39 17.89
C ASN A 482 -11.89 -14.00 17.46
N PRO A 483 -13.06 -13.54 17.96
CA PRO A 483 -13.62 -12.24 17.59
C PRO A 483 -12.89 -11.04 18.24
N THR A 484 -12.00 -11.29 19.21
CA THR A 484 -11.29 -10.22 19.95
C THR A 484 -9.96 -9.84 19.34
N GLU A 485 -9.41 -10.67 18.45
CA GLU A 485 -8.20 -10.32 17.69
C GLU A 485 -8.54 -9.37 16.55
N HIS A 486 -7.80 -8.26 16.49
CA HIS A 486 -7.95 -7.23 15.48
C HIS A 486 -7.14 -7.58 14.22
N CYS A 487 -7.81 -7.75 13.09
CA CYS A 487 -7.18 -8.10 11.82
C CYS A 487 -7.19 -6.92 10.86
N TYR A 488 -6.01 -6.39 10.53
CA TYR A 488 -5.87 -5.31 9.57
C TYR A 488 -5.52 -5.86 8.18
N ASN A 489 -6.34 -5.49 7.19
CA ASN A 489 -6.21 -5.85 5.77
C ASN A 489 -6.39 -7.35 5.43
N HIS A 490 -6.98 -8.14 6.32
CA HIS A 490 -7.34 -9.54 6.01
C HIS A 490 -8.41 -9.62 4.92
N ASP A 491 -9.37 -8.69 4.95
CA ASP A 491 -10.38 -8.53 3.92
C ASP A 491 -9.76 -8.23 2.55
N VAL A 492 -8.69 -7.43 2.52
CA VAL A 492 -7.95 -7.09 1.30
C VAL A 492 -7.14 -8.29 0.79
N LEU A 493 -6.49 -9.05 1.69
CA LEU A 493 -5.82 -10.30 1.33
C LEU A 493 -6.82 -11.31 0.74
N LYS A 494 -7.98 -11.50 1.39
CA LYS A 494 -9.05 -12.38 0.91
C LYS A 494 -9.49 -12.00 -0.50
N GLN A 495 -9.73 -10.71 -0.75
CA GLN A 495 -10.07 -10.19 -2.07
C GLN A 495 -8.98 -10.47 -3.11
N LEU A 496 -7.70 -10.33 -2.75
CA LEU A 496 -6.58 -10.62 -3.66
C LEU A 496 -6.52 -12.10 -4.04
N LEU A 497 -6.70 -13.00 -3.07
CA LEU A 497 -6.68 -14.45 -3.30
C LEU A 497 -7.89 -14.90 -4.12
N GLU A 498 -9.06 -14.32 -3.89
CA GLU A 498 -10.24 -14.53 -4.73
C GLU A 498 -10.03 -14.00 -6.15
N ALA A 499 -9.41 -12.84 -6.30
CA ALA A 499 -9.05 -12.30 -7.60
C ALA A 499 -8.04 -13.19 -8.33
N PHE A 500 -7.03 -13.71 -7.63
CA PHE A 500 -6.08 -14.67 -8.19
C PHE A 500 -6.78 -15.97 -8.58
N LYS A 501 -7.65 -16.53 -7.73
CA LYS A 501 -8.44 -17.73 -8.06
C LYS A 501 -9.35 -17.51 -9.27
N ASN A 502 -9.89 -16.31 -9.44
CA ASN A 502 -10.83 -15.98 -10.53
C ASN A 502 -10.17 -15.44 -11.79
N GLY A 503 -8.93 -14.95 -11.71
CA GLY A 503 -8.18 -14.42 -12.86
C GLY A 503 -8.59 -13.01 -13.24
N THR A 504 -9.04 -12.24 -12.25
CA THR A 504 -9.53 -10.87 -12.45
C THR A 504 -8.39 -9.87 -12.32
N SER A 505 -8.65 -8.64 -12.74
CA SER A 505 -7.74 -7.50 -12.58
C SER A 505 -8.50 -6.37 -11.91
N GLY A 506 -7.81 -5.50 -11.20
CA GLY A 506 -8.43 -4.39 -10.49
C GLY A 506 -7.45 -3.69 -9.56
N THR A 507 -8.01 -2.96 -8.59
CA THR A 507 -7.25 -2.23 -7.58
C THR A 507 -7.75 -2.64 -6.21
N LEU A 508 -6.84 -3.11 -5.35
CA LEU A 508 -7.11 -3.32 -3.94
C LEU A 508 -7.05 -1.98 -3.22
N THR A 509 -8.05 -1.72 -2.40
CA THR A 509 -8.05 -0.57 -1.49
C THR A 509 -8.43 -1.02 -0.08
N SER A 510 -7.83 -0.40 0.92
CA SER A 510 -8.23 -0.59 2.32
C SER A 510 -8.96 0.64 2.83
N SER A 511 -9.98 0.42 3.65
CA SER A 511 -10.64 1.48 4.42
C SER A 511 -9.91 1.81 5.73
N THR A 512 -8.88 1.04 6.09
CA THR A 512 -8.08 1.22 7.30
C THR A 512 -7.12 2.40 7.14
N THR A 513 -7.23 3.40 8.02
CA THR A 513 -6.36 4.59 8.00
C THR A 513 -4.92 4.31 8.40
N ASP A 514 -4.73 3.39 9.36
CA ASP A 514 -3.42 3.09 9.94
C ASP A 514 -2.55 2.21 9.03
N PHE A 515 -3.18 1.43 8.15
CA PHE A 515 -2.50 0.52 7.21
C PHE A 515 -3.13 0.64 5.82
N PRO A 516 -2.97 1.80 5.14
CA PRO A 516 -3.62 2.05 3.87
C PRO A 516 -3.11 1.10 2.79
N VAL A 517 -4.02 0.70 1.89
CA VAL A 517 -3.70 -0.12 0.73
C VAL A 517 -4.24 0.59 -0.51
N ASN A 518 -3.42 0.68 -1.55
CA ASN A 518 -3.80 1.09 -2.90
C ASN A 518 -2.86 0.37 -3.88
N VAL A 519 -3.30 -0.78 -4.38
CA VAL A 519 -2.47 -1.71 -5.18
C VAL A 519 -3.23 -2.17 -6.39
N ASP A 520 -2.72 -1.86 -7.58
CA ASP A 520 -3.20 -2.44 -8.83
C ASP A 520 -2.67 -3.86 -9.02
N TYR A 521 -3.53 -4.75 -9.52
CA TYR A 521 -3.19 -6.14 -9.81
C TYR A 521 -3.83 -6.62 -11.12
N SER A 522 -3.21 -7.63 -11.74
CA SER A 522 -3.78 -8.32 -12.89
C SER A 522 -3.41 -9.80 -12.89
N PHE A 523 -4.43 -10.66 -12.91
CA PHE A 523 -4.26 -12.11 -12.92
C PHE A 523 -4.79 -12.78 -14.20
N ALA A 524 -4.68 -12.09 -15.34
CA ALA A 524 -5.13 -12.61 -16.64
C ALA A 524 -4.46 -13.96 -17.00
N ASN A 525 -3.22 -14.18 -16.56
CA ASN A 525 -2.46 -15.42 -16.76
C ASN A 525 -2.21 -16.18 -15.45
N LYS A 526 -3.18 -16.18 -14.52
CA LYS A 526 -3.07 -16.83 -13.21
C LYS A 526 -2.63 -18.29 -13.28
N GLY A 527 -1.92 -18.73 -12.24
CA GLY A 527 -1.76 -20.13 -11.91
C GLY A 527 -3.02 -20.73 -11.26
N THR A 528 -2.84 -21.87 -10.58
CA THR A 528 -3.92 -22.54 -9.84
C THR A 528 -3.69 -22.43 -8.33
N LEU A 529 -4.59 -21.77 -7.60
CA LEU A 529 -4.55 -21.76 -6.13
C LEU A 529 -4.99 -23.13 -5.58
N ILE A 530 -4.10 -23.78 -4.82
CA ILE A 530 -4.32 -25.05 -4.13
C ILE A 530 -5.21 -24.84 -2.90
N GLY A 531 -4.84 -23.86 -2.08
CA GLY A 531 -5.52 -23.53 -0.84
C GLY A 531 -4.70 -22.58 0.02
N VAL A 532 -5.31 -22.16 1.13
CA VAL A 532 -4.72 -21.35 2.18
C VAL A 532 -4.67 -22.19 3.45
N PHE A 533 -3.48 -22.31 4.03
CA PHE A 533 -3.19 -23.18 5.16
C PHE A 533 -2.73 -22.33 6.33
N ALA A 534 -3.35 -22.53 7.48
CA ALA A 534 -3.15 -21.72 8.67
C ALA A 534 -2.98 -22.52 9.96
N GLY A 535 -2.56 -21.85 11.03
CA GLY A 535 -2.47 -22.37 12.40
C GLY A 535 -3.37 -21.57 13.35
N HIS A 536 -2.80 -21.09 14.46
CA HIS A 536 -3.35 -20.10 15.40
C HIS A 536 -4.52 -20.56 16.29
N THR A 537 -5.53 -21.24 15.76
CA THR A 537 -6.77 -21.57 16.51
C THR A 537 -6.64 -22.82 17.39
N HIS A 538 -5.57 -23.60 17.22
CA HIS A 538 -5.34 -24.87 17.92
C HIS A 538 -6.45 -25.90 17.64
N THR A 539 -7.07 -25.79 16.46
CA THR A 539 -8.11 -26.70 15.95
C THR A 539 -7.67 -27.35 14.64
N GLU A 540 -8.42 -28.36 14.21
CA GLU A 540 -8.31 -28.93 12.87
C GLU A 540 -9.59 -28.63 12.10
N GLU A 541 -9.48 -27.75 11.11
CA GLU A 541 -10.64 -27.25 10.36
C GLU A 541 -10.39 -27.23 8.87
N TYR A 542 -11.45 -27.46 8.10
CA TYR A 542 -11.42 -27.40 6.64
C TYR A 542 -12.75 -26.87 6.12
N GLN A 543 -12.69 -25.83 5.29
CA GLN A 543 -13.85 -25.30 4.59
C GLN A 543 -13.47 -24.81 3.19
N VAL A 544 -14.44 -24.91 2.28
CA VAL A 544 -14.35 -24.30 0.95
C VAL A 544 -15.18 -23.01 0.96
N ILE A 545 -14.51 -21.87 0.81
CA ILE A 545 -15.16 -20.55 0.81
C ILE A 545 -14.82 -19.87 -0.50
N ASN A 546 -15.85 -19.47 -1.26
CA ASN A 546 -15.69 -18.84 -2.59
C ASN A 546 -14.80 -19.65 -3.55
N GLY A 547 -14.86 -20.99 -3.46
CA GLY A 547 -14.08 -21.90 -4.30
C GLY A 547 -12.60 -21.99 -3.93
N ILE A 548 -12.20 -21.48 -2.77
CA ILE A 548 -10.85 -21.61 -2.20
C ILE A 548 -10.91 -22.57 -1.00
N ASN A 549 -9.98 -23.52 -0.96
CA ASN A 549 -9.79 -24.41 0.19
C ASN A 549 -9.07 -23.64 1.30
N TYR A 550 -9.69 -23.55 2.47
CA TYR A 550 -9.08 -23.05 3.70
C TYR A 550 -8.89 -24.23 4.65
N VAL A 551 -7.69 -24.36 5.21
CA VAL A 551 -7.32 -25.44 6.12
C VAL A 551 -6.65 -24.83 7.34
N VAL A 552 -7.06 -25.25 8.53
CA VAL A 552 -6.33 -24.98 9.77
C VAL A 552 -5.68 -26.26 10.26
N ASN A 553 -4.37 -26.21 10.49
CA ASN A 553 -3.58 -27.30 10.98
C ASN A 553 -3.49 -27.26 12.51
N LEU A 554 -3.73 -28.41 13.13
CA LEU A 554 -3.70 -28.58 14.56
C LEU A 554 -2.31 -28.26 15.14
N ASN A 555 -2.30 -27.59 16.28
CA ASN A 555 -1.11 -27.13 17.00
C ASN A 555 -0.17 -28.28 17.41
N SER A 556 1.14 -28.01 17.36
CA SER A 556 2.18 -28.95 17.81
C SER A 556 2.34 -28.98 19.33
N VAL A 557 2.00 -27.89 20.04
CA VAL A 557 2.10 -27.87 21.50
C VAL A 557 1.31 -29.02 22.14
N GLY A 558 1.90 -29.63 23.17
CA GLY A 558 1.46 -30.85 23.86
C GLY A 558 0.11 -30.79 24.57
N CYS A 559 -0.73 -29.79 24.31
CA CYS A 559 -2.01 -29.62 24.97
C CYS A 559 -3.13 -29.17 24.03
N ALA A 560 -4.37 -29.36 24.48
CA ALA A 560 -5.57 -28.85 23.82
C ALA A 560 -6.56 -28.23 24.83
N GLY A 561 -7.49 -27.44 24.32
CA GLY A 561 -8.52 -26.78 25.10
C GLY A 561 -8.06 -25.47 25.76
N ASN A 562 -9.02 -24.72 26.32
CA ASN A 562 -8.75 -23.45 26.98
C ASN A 562 -8.20 -23.66 28.40
N ALA A 563 -7.66 -22.59 29.02
CA ALA A 563 -7.14 -22.59 30.38
C ALA A 563 -8.09 -23.19 31.45
N GLY A 564 -9.40 -23.18 31.21
CA GLY A 564 -10.41 -23.75 32.12
C GLY A 564 -10.73 -25.24 31.93
N ASN A 565 -10.27 -25.89 30.85
CA ASN A 565 -10.57 -27.30 30.55
C ASN A 565 -9.43 -27.93 29.70
N ARG A 566 -8.19 -27.74 30.14
CA ARG A 566 -6.96 -28.14 29.43
C ARG A 566 -6.80 -29.66 29.44
N ILE A 567 -6.47 -30.24 28.29
CA ILE A 567 -6.05 -31.63 28.11
C ILE A 567 -4.56 -31.63 27.83
N LEU A 568 -3.79 -32.38 28.62
CA LEU A 568 -2.34 -32.55 28.44
C LEU A 568 -2.08 -33.89 27.75
N TYR A 569 -1.19 -33.88 26.78
CA TYR A 569 -0.76 -35.05 26.02
C TYR A 569 0.71 -35.40 26.26
N PHE A 570 1.33 -34.78 27.26
CA PHE A 570 2.72 -35.03 27.64
C PHE A 570 3.07 -36.51 27.74
N ASP A 571 4.20 -36.85 27.16
CA ASP A 571 4.76 -38.20 27.12
C ASP A 571 3.85 -39.25 26.48
N THR A 572 3.03 -38.80 25.53
CA THR A 572 2.21 -39.66 24.68
C THR A 572 2.51 -39.40 23.21
N LYS A 573 2.14 -40.36 22.36
CA LYS A 573 2.21 -40.19 20.90
C LYS A 573 1.36 -39.03 20.36
N ASP A 574 0.41 -38.52 21.14
CA ASP A 574 -0.51 -37.44 20.79
C ASP A 574 -0.01 -36.08 21.32
N GLU A 575 1.19 -36.03 21.89
CA GLU A 575 1.87 -34.79 22.33
C GLU A 575 2.09 -33.85 21.14
N ASP A 576 2.68 -34.36 20.07
CA ASP A 576 2.99 -33.59 18.88
C ASP A 576 1.88 -33.68 17.81
N SER A 577 1.81 -32.68 16.95
CA SER A 577 0.96 -32.66 15.77
C SER A 577 1.50 -31.73 14.69
N TRP A 578 1.61 -32.25 13.47
CA TRP A 578 1.98 -31.52 12.25
C TRP A 578 1.56 -32.32 11.02
N SER A 579 1.70 -31.74 9.82
CA SER A 579 1.23 -32.35 8.56
C SER A 579 2.33 -32.46 7.51
N VAL A 580 2.24 -33.51 6.68
CA VAL A 580 2.79 -33.50 5.31
C VAL A 580 1.67 -33.27 4.33
N ILE A 581 1.75 -32.18 3.58
CA ILE A 581 0.84 -31.82 2.50
C ILE A 581 1.37 -32.42 1.20
N GLY A 582 0.81 -33.55 0.79
CA GLY A 582 1.10 -34.21 -0.48
C GLY A 582 0.21 -33.67 -1.59
N ILE A 583 0.83 -33.06 -2.62
CA ILE A 583 0.14 -32.42 -3.75
C ILE A 583 0.34 -33.26 -5.00
N ASP A 584 -0.78 -33.75 -5.54
CA ASP A 584 -0.88 -34.39 -6.85
C ASP A 584 -1.33 -33.34 -7.88
N THR A 585 -0.36 -32.73 -8.56
CA THR A 585 -0.62 -31.69 -9.55
C THR A 585 -1.31 -32.22 -10.81
N ALA A 586 -1.16 -33.50 -11.13
CA ALA A 586 -1.78 -34.12 -12.30
C ALA A 586 -3.27 -34.34 -12.08
N ASN A 587 -3.66 -34.84 -10.90
CA ASN A 587 -5.06 -35.12 -10.55
C ASN A 587 -5.73 -33.98 -9.75
N LYS A 588 -4.99 -32.92 -9.44
CA LYS A 588 -5.43 -31.78 -8.61
C LYS A 588 -5.99 -32.22 -7.26
N LYS A 589 -5.24 -33.09 -6.58
CA LYS A 589 -5.59 -33.62 -5.26
C LYS A 589 -4.55 -33.21 -4.23
N VAL A 590 -5.01 -32.98 -3.02
CA VAL A 590 -4.19 -32.75 -1.84
C VAL A 590 -4.52 -33.81 -0.81
N LYS A 591 -3.48 -34.37 -0.19
CA LYS A 591 -3.56 -35.23 0.99
C LYS A 591 -2.72 -34.65 2.11
N LEU A 592 -3.34 -34.31 3.23
CA LEU A 592 -2.65 -34.01 4.47
C LEU A 592 -2.50 -35.30 5.25
N THR A 593 -1.26 -35.76 5.38
CA THR A 593 -0.91 -36.90 6.23
C THR A 593 -0.46 -36.35 7.58
N LYS A 594 -1.14 -36.71 8.66
CA LYS A 594 -0.93 -36.13 10.01
C LYS A 594 0.03 -36.93 10.86
N PHE A 595 0.87 -36.23 11.61
CA PHE A 595 1.69 -36.79 12.68
C PHE A 595 0.95 -36.66 14.02
N GLY A 596 1.07 -37.66 14.89
CA GLY A 596 0.52 -37.63 16.24
C GLY A 596 -1.01 -37.46 16.28
N ARG A 597 -1.48 -36.37 16.90
CA ARG A 597 -2.89 -36.17 17.30
C ARG A 597 -3.88 -35.86 16.15
N GLY A 598 -3.40 -35.34 15.02
CA GLY A 598 -4.27 -34.88 13.92
C GLY A 598 -4.92 -36.01 13.10
N THR A 599 -5.95 -35.68 12.32
CA THR A 599 -6.62 -36.62 11.39
C THR A 599 -6.29 -36.33 9.93
N ASP A 600 -5.92 -37.38 9.16
CA ASP A 600 -5.64 -37.24 7.72
C ASP A 600 -6.82 -36.57 6.98
N LEU A 601 -6.52 -35.68 6.03
CA LEU A 601 -7.51 -34.93 5.24
C LEU A 601 -7.19 -35.02 3.75
N ASP A 602 -8.19 -35.31 2.91
CA ASP A 602 -8.06 -35.36 1.46
C ASP A 602 -9.05 -34.39 0.78
N PHE A 603 -8.60 -33.63 -0.21
CA PHE A 603 -9.47 -32.75 -1.02
C PHE A 603 -8.92 -32.46 -2.43
N THR A 604 -9.70 -31.73 -3.23
CA THR A 604 -9.36 -31.31 -4.61
C THR A 604 -9.29 -29.79 -4.73
N TYR A 605 -8.57 -29.26 -5.73
CA TYR A 605 -8.37 -27.80 -5.89
C TYR A 605 -8.48 -27.24 -7.33
#